data_AF-A0A7X4AVU8-F1
#
_entry.id   AF-A0A7X4AVU8-F1
#
_cell.length_a   1.000
_cell.length_b   1.000
_cell.length_c   1.000
_cell.angle_alpha   90.00
_cell.angle_beta   90.00
_cell.angle_gamma   90.00
#
_symmetry.space_group_name_H-M   'P 1'
#
loop_
_entity.id
_entity.type
_entity.pdbx_description
1 polymer ?
#
loop_
_entity_poly.entity_id
_entity_poly.type
_entity_poly.pdbx_seq_one_letter_code
_entity_poly.pdbx_strand_id
1 'polypeptide(L)'
;GVLHGNLVHIHQSGDRLLYQSTPDSDLSDLLTSYFRLTDDLDAIYTKITKIADRDDHIAALIEKYPGVRIMRQPDPWECLVSYICSARATPPRITHRVETIATQLGRPLTLNAETRHTFPDPQTIIDASPERLQQMALGFDRVPHAIIEAAKSILDGRLDLHRLAQPDIPYNEAVSHLTDLYCVGPKIANCVALFALDKTEAFPVDSRVRNTVKRLYPSLQNSTDDQLIAWAQDLFGPHAGYTNQLLYMG
;
A
#
# COMPACT_ATOMS: atom_id res chain seq x y z
N GLY A 1 -5.17 -14.38 4.44
CA GLY A 1 -4.59 -13.11 4.92
C GLY A 1 -5.45 -12.57 6.05
N VAL A 2 -4.92 -11.69 6.88
CA VAL A 2 -5.72 -10.99 7.90
C VAL A 2 -6.18 -9.66 7.33
N LEU A 3 -7.46 -9.35 7.44
CA LEU A 3 -8.08 -8.15 6.89
C LEU A 3 -9.12 -7.61 7.88
N HIS A 4 -8.90 -6.42 8.41
CA HIS A 4 -9.84 -5.71 9.29
C HIS A 4 -10.37 -6.60 10.44
N GLY A 5 -9.47 -7.33 11.11
CA GLY A 5 -9.83 -8.23 12.20
C GLY A 5 -10.32 -9.63 11.80
N ASN A 6 -10.29 -9.97 10.51
CA ASN A 6 -10.74 -11.27 10.00
C ASN A 6 -9.58 -12.04 9.38
N LEU A 7 -9.40 -13.32 9.71
CA LEU A 7 -8.51 -14.19 8.94
C LEU A 7 -9.33 -14.79 7.81
N VAL A 8 -8.93 -14.51 6.57
CA VAL A 8 -9.69 -14.82 5.35
C VAL A 8 -8.86 -15.71 4.42
N HIS A 9 -9.46 -16.80 3.95
CA HIS A 9 -8.98 -17.61 2.82
C HIS A 9 -9.80 -17.23 1.59
N ILE A 10 -9.13 -16.92 0.48
CA ILE A 10 -9.78 -16.40 -0.73
C ILE A 10 -9.34 -17.25 -1.92
N HIS A 11 -10.28 -17.60 -2.78
CA HIS A 11 -10.04 -18.38 -3.99
C HIS A 11 -10.90 -17.83 -5.14
N GLN A 12 -10.29 -17.60 -6.29
CA GLN A 12 -11.02 -17.24 -7.51
C GLN A 12 -11.37 -18.50 -8.30
N SER A 13 -12.65 -18.63 -8.68
CA SER A 13 -13.15 -19.67 -9.57
C SER A 13 -13.92 -19.02 -10.72
N GLY A 14 -13.29 -18.92 -11.88
CA GLY A 14 -13.83 -18.17 -13.02
C GLY A 14 -14.03 -16.69 -12.69
N ASP A 15 -15.27 -16.21 -12.84
CA ASP A 15 -15.71 -14.85 -12.55
C ASP A 15 -16.12 -14.63 -11.09
N ARG A 16 -16.02 -15.66 -10.24
CA ARG A 16 -16.43 -15.59 -8.83
C ARG A 16 -15.22 -15.56 -7.91
N LEU A 17 -15.31 -14.71 -6.89
CA LEU A 17 -14.41 -14.71 -5.74
C LEU A 17 -15.10 -15.43 -4.58
N LEU A 18 -14.56 -16.56 -4.17
CA LEU A 18 -15.02 -17.34 -3.03
C LEU A 18 -14.13 -17.03 -1.83
N TYR A 19 -14.72 -16.96 -0.64
CA TYR A 19 -13.96 -16.77 0.59
C TYR A 19 -14.52 -17.56 1.77
N GLN A 20 -13.66 -17.80 2.75
CA GLN A 20 -13.99 -18.29 4.08
C GLN A 20 -13.28 -17.40 5.10
N SER A 21 -13.91 -17.10 6.23
CA SER A 21 -13.32 -16.24 7.24
C SER A 21 -13.55 -16.72 8.67
N THR A 22 -12.72 -16.21 9.57
CA THR A 22 -12.96 -16.21 11.02
C THR A 22 -12.79 -14.77 11.53
N PRO A 23 -13.76 -14.22 12.30
CA PRO A 23 -15.09 -14.79 12.53
C PRO A 23 -15.87 -15.02 11.22
N ASP A 24 -16.85 -15.93 11.27
CA ASP A 24 -17.76 -16.16 10.15
C ASP A 24 -18.65 -14.93 10.00
N SER A 25 -18.38 -14.13 8.97
CA SER A 25 -18.98 -12.82 8.74
C SER A 25 -19.08 -12.54 7.25
N ASP A 26 -20.10 -11.77 6.86
CA ASP A 26 -20.22 -11.31 5.48
C ASP A 26 -19.18 -10.20 5.22
N LEU A 27 -18.16 -10.54 4.46
CA LEU A 27 -17.08 -9.65 4.04
C LEU A 27 -17.26 -9.18 2.60
N SER A 28 -18.43 -9.39 1.97
CA SER A 28 -18.62 -9.13 0.53
C SER A 28 -18.33 -7.68 0.16
N ASP A 29 -18.84 -6.71 0.91
CA ASP A 29 -18.57 -5.28 0.67
C ASP A 29 -17.10 -4.92 0.94
N LEU A 30 -16.53 -5.48 2.01
CA LEU A 30 -15.13 -5.28 2.36
C LEU A 30 -14.20 -5.80 1.26
N LEU A 31 -14.43 -7.01 0.76
CA LEU A 31 -13.63 -7.62 -0.30
C LEU A 31 -13.86 -6.94 -1.65
N THR A 32 -15.09 -6.53 -1.94
CA THR A 32 -15.43 -5.73 -3.13
C THR A 32 -14.65 -4.42 -3.14
N SER A 33 -14.59 -3.72 -2.01
CA SER A 33 -13.80 -2.51 -1.86
C SER A 33 -12.30 -2.79 -1.88
N TYR A 34 -11.83 -3.80 -1.14
CA TYR A 34 -10.41 -4.16 -1.00
C TYR A 34 -9.75 -4.50 -2.33
N PHE A 35 -10.44 -5.28 -3.17
CA PHE A 35 -9.95 -5.63 -4.50
C PHE A 35 -10.42 -4.63 -5.58
N ARG A 36 -11.11 -3.55 -5.21
CA ARG A 36 -11.69 -2.59 -6.15
C ARG A 36 -12.48 -3.26 -7.27
N LEU A 37 -13.35 -4.22 -6.93
CA LEU A 37 -14.09 -5.01 -7.93
C LEU A 37 -15.09 -4.16 -8.73
N THR A 38 -15.46 -2.99 -8.21
CA THR A 38 -16.31 -2.00 -8.88
C THR A 38 -15.59 -1.19 -9.96
N ASP A 39 -14.25 -1.18 -9.96
CA ASP A 39 -13.48 -0.40 -10.92
C ASP A 39 -13.53 -1.12 -12.29
N ASP A 40 -13.99 -0.38 -13.30
CA ASP A 40 -14.03 -0.83 -14.70
C ASP A 40 -12.60 -0.85 -15.26
N LEU A 41 -11.98 -2.02 -15.21
CA LEU A 41 -10.58 -2.21 -15.57
C LEU A 41 -10.35 -2.01 -17.07
N ASP A 42 -11.30 -2.40 -17.91
CA ASP A 42 -11.21 -2.22 -19.36
C ASP A 42 -11.28 -0.74 -19.73
N ALA A 43 -12.17 0.02 -19.08
CA ALA A 43 -12.23 1.47 -19.25
C ALA A 43 -10.95 2.16 -18.75
N ILE A 44 -10.38 1.69 -17.62
CA ILE A 44 -9.10 2.22 -17.11
C ILE A 44 -7.97 1.94 -18.10
N TYR A 45 -7.83 0.72 -18.60
CA TYR A 45 -6.80 0.37 -19.57
C TYR A 45 -6.98 1.11 -20.90
N THR A 46 -8.23 1.29 -21.36
CA THR A 46 -8.54 2.10 -22.53
C THR A 46 -8.12 3.56 -22.35
N LYS A 47 -8.34 4.14 -21.16
CA LYS A 47 -7.89 5.51 -20.85
C LYS A 47 -6.37 5.60 -20.78
N ILE A 48 -5.71 4.67 -20.10
CA ILE A 48 -4.24 4.65 -19.99
C ILE A 48 -3.59 4.56 -21.37
N THR A 49 -4.06 3.63 -22.22
CA THR A 49 -3.53 3.46 -23.59
C THR A 49 -3.79 4.68 -24.45
N LYS A 50 -4.99 5.29 -24.36
CA LYS A 50 -5.31 6.52 -25.11
C LYS A 50 -4.51 7.74 -24.64
N ILE A 51 -4.33 7.92 -23.33
CA ILE A 51 -3.49 8.99 -22.76
C ILE A 51 -2.07 8.88 -23.30
N ALA A 52 -1.59 7.65 -23.40
CA ALA A 52 -0.24 7.39 -23.82
C ALA A 52 -0.07 7.44 -25.35
N ASP A 53 -1.19 7.38 -26.12
CA ASP A 53 -1.49 7.39 -27.58
C ASP A 53 -0.48 6.77 -28.58
N ARG A 54 0.73 6.39 -28.11
CA ARG A 54 1.90 5.81 -28.79
C ARG A 54 2.89 5.17 -27.79
N ASP A 55 2.46 4.83 -26.58
CA ASP A 55 3.33 4.17 -25.61
C ASP A 55 3.19 2.65 -25.73
N ASP A 56 3.97 2.10 -26.66
CA ASP A 56 4.02 0.65 -26.91
C ASP A 56 4.45 -0.13 -25.66
N HIS A 57 5.14 0.51 -24.71
CA HIS A 57 5.60 -0.14 -23.49
C HIS A 57 4.43 -0.40 -22.52
N ILE A 58 3.60 0.60 -22.24
CA ILE A 58 2.45 0.42 -21.36
C ILE A 58 1.42 -0.53 -21.97
N ALA A 59 1.16 -0.43 -23.28
CA ALA A 59 0.27 -1.35 -23.98
C ALA A 59 0.74 -2.81 -23.84
N ALA A 60 2.03 -3.06 -24.05
CA ALA A 60 2.62 -4.39 -23.86
C ALA A 60 2.54 -4.89 -22.41
N LEU A 61 2.64 -4.00 -21.42
CA LEU A 61 2.48 -4.37 -20.00
C LEU A 61 1.03 -4.75 -19.66
N ILE A 62 0.05 -4.04 -20.23
CA ILE A 62 -1.38 -4.37 -20.07
C ILE A 62 -1.68 -5.75 -20.66
N GLU A 63 -1.20 -6.03 -21.87
CA GLU A 63 -1.38 -7.33 -22.52
C GLU A 63 -0.71 -8.46 -21.71
N LYS A 64 0.49 -8.21 -21.17
CA LYS A 64 1.25 -9.19 -20.40
C LYS A 64 0.67 -9.45 -19.01
N TYR A 65 0.09 -8.44 -18.37
CA TYR A 65 -0.41 -8.52 -17.00
C TYR A 65 -1.88 -8.07 -16.92
N PRO A 66 -2.81 -8.79 -17.58
CA PRO A 66 -4.22 -8.46 -17.51
C PRO A 66 -4.74 -8.68 -16.09
N GLY A 67 -5.69 -7.87 -15.65
CA GLY A 67 -6.34 -8.05 -14.34
C GLY A 67 -5.59 -7.42 -13.16
N VAL A 68 -4.49 -6.69 -13.39
CA VAL A 68 -3.78 -5.97 -12.31
C VAL A 68 -4.69 -4.90 -11.73
N ARG A 69 -4.99 -5.01 -10.43
CA ARG A 69 -5.76 -4.05 -9.64
C ARG A 69 -4.91 -3.47 -8.51
N ILE A 70 -5.17 -2.23 -8.16
CA ILE A 70 -4.66 -1.62 -6.92
C ILE A 70 -5.46 -2.20 -5.76
N MET A 71 -4.79 -2.72 -4.72
CA MET A 71 -5.49 -3.10 -3.49
C MET A 71 -5.80 -1.85 -2.67
N ARG A 72 -7.01 -1.77 -2.11
CA ARG A 72 -7.46 -0.73 -1.18
C ARG A 72 -7.45 -1.29 0.25
N GLN A 73 -6.32 -1.22 0.91
CA GLN A 73 -6.17 -1.66 2.30
C GLN A 73 -7.14 -0.87 3.21
N PRO A 74 -8.04 -1.53 3.95
CA PRO A 74 -9.07 -0.87 4.74
C PRO A 74 -8.51 -0.21 6.01
N ASP A 75 -7.31 -0.59 6.42
CA ASP A 75 -6.62 -0.05 7.59
C ASP A 75 -5.38 0.77 7.13
N PRO A 76 -5.50 2.10 7.05
CA PRO A 76 -4.38 2.97 6.73
C PRO A 76 -3.23 2.90 7.73
N TRP A 77 -3.50 2.55 8.99
CA TRP A 77 -2.47 2.42 10.02
C TRP A 77 -1.60 1.19 9.76
N GLU A 78 -2.22 0.03 9.50
CA GLU A 78 -1.48 -1.18 9.10
C GLU A 78 -0.67 -0.94 7.81
N CYS A 79 -1.26 -0.21 6.85
CA CYS A 79 -0.57 0.16 5.61
C CYS A 79 0.68 1.02 5.88
N LEU A 80 0.55 2.06 6.70
CA LEU A 80 1.64 2.96 7.08
C LEU A 80 2.78 2.19 7.74
N VAL A 81 2.49 1.37 8.76
CA VAL A 81 3.51 0.59 9.46
C VAL A 81 4.18 -0.42 8.51
N SER A 82 3.40 -1.08 7.65
CA SER A 82 3.92 -2.03 6.66
C SER A 82 4.94 -1.36 5.72
N TYR A 83 4.67 -0.13 5.27
CA TYR A 83 5.61 0.60 4.42
C TYR A 83 6.77 1.24 5.18
N ILE A 84 6.63 1.60 6.45
CA ILE A 84 7.77 1.91 7.34
C ILE A 84 8.69 0.69 7.45
N CYS A 85 8.14 -0.51 7.64
CA CYS A 85 8.89 -1.77 7.63
C CYS A 85 9.53 -2.09 6.26
N SER A 86 9.04 -1.51 5.16
CA SER A 86 9.62 -1.65 3.82
C SER A 86 10.96 -0.96 3.61
N ALA A 87 11.35 -0.06 4.52
CA ALA A 87 12.60 0.68 4.41
C ALA A 87 13.81 -0.28 4.35
N ARG A 88 14.46 -0.32 3.17
CA ARG A 88 15.63 -1.17 2.88
C ARG A 88 15.38 -2.66 3.20
N ALA A 89 14.21 -3.17 2.82
CA ALA A 89 13.82 -4.56 3.00
C ALA A 89 13.34 -5.19 1.68
N THR A 90 13.55 -6.50 1.55
CA THR A 90 12.94 -7.31 0.47
C THR A 90 11.54 -7.75 0.89
N PRO A 91 10.63 -8.06 -0.05
CA PRO A 91 9.26 -8.46 0.29
C PRO A 91 9.16 -9.55 1.38
N PRO A 92 9.95 -10.65 1.35
CA PRO A 92 9.90 -11.64 2.44
C PRO A 92 10.29 -11.08 3.81
N ARG A 93 11.26 -10.15 3.86
CA ARG A 93 11.65 -9.49 5.12
C ARG A 93 10.59 -8.51 5.60
N ILE A 94 9.87 -7.86 4.69
CA ILE A 94 8.74 -6.97 5.03
C ILE A 94 7.64 -7.81 5.66
N THR A 95 7.22 -8.88 4.99
CA THR A 95 6.22 -9.82 5.52
C THR A 95 6.63 -10.35 6.88
N HIS A 96 7.87 -10.80 7.05
CA HIS A 96 8.36 -11.26 8.34
C HIS A 96 8.21 -10.20 9.44
N ARG A 97 8.62 -8.95 9.20
CA ARG A 97 8.51 -7.85 10.18
C ARG A 97 7.06 -7.57 10.57
N VAL A 98 6.17 -7.47 9.58
CA VAL A 98 4.74 -7.19 9.82
C VAL A 98 4.09 -8.34 10.59
N GLU A 99 4.38 -9.60 10.22
CA GLU A 99 3.89 -10.78 10.92
C GLU A 99 4.47 -10.90 12.34
N THR A 100 5.72 -10.48 12.58
CA THR A 100 6.30 -10.40 13.93
C THR A 100 5.54 -9.40 14.79
N ILE A 101 5.19 -8.23 14.24
CA ILE A 101 4.38 -7.22 14.95
C ILE A 101 3.01 -7.81 15.31
N ALA A 102 2.30 -8.33 14.30
CA ALA A 102 0.99 -8.94 14.50
C ALA A 102 1.04 -10.09 15.52
N THR A 103 2.01 -11.00 15.41
CA THR A 103 2.10 -12.18 16.29
C THR A 103 2.39 -11.83 17.74
N GLN A 104 3.23 -10.82 18.00
CA GLN A 104 3.62 -10.48 19.37
C GLN A 104 2.65 -9.54 20.08
N LEU A 105 1.90 -8.72 19.32
CA LEU A 105 1.08 -7.64 19.87
C LEU A 105 -0.40 -7.72 19.47
N GLY A 106 -0.74 -8.56 18.49
CA GLY A 106 -2.08 -8.75 17.98
C GLY A 106 -2.88 -9.85 18.69
N ARG A 107 -4.17 -9.92 18.36
CA ARG A 107 -5.07 -10.96 18.87
C ARG A 107 -5.10 -12.15 17.92
N PRO A 108 -5.09 -13.40 18.42
CA PRO A 108 -5.10 -14.58 17.57
C PRO A 108 -6.43 -14.73 16.82
N LEU A 109 -6.35 -15.22 15.60
CA LEU A 109 -7.45 -15.58 14.72
C LEU A 109 -7.15 -16.96 14.14
N THR A 110 -8.08 -17.91 14.31
CA THR A 110 -7.89 -19.30 13.86
C THR A 110 -8.97 -19.70 12.87
N LEU A 111 -8.54 -20.08 11.67
CA LEU A 111 -9.40 -20.60 10.60
C LEU A 111 -8.83 -21.93 10.14
N ASN A 112 -9.63 -22.99 10.22
CA ASN A 112 -9.18 -24.37 9.99
C ASN A 112 -7.99 -24.71 10.92
N ALA A 113 -6.83 -25.06 10.37
CA ALA A 113 -5.60 -25.36 11.12
C ALA A 113 -4.59 -24.20 11.13
N GLU A 114 -4.94 -23.04 10.58
CA GLU A 114 -4.06 -21.87 10.51
C GLU A 114 -4.44 -20.85 11.59
N THR A 115 -3.44 -20.41 12.37
CA THR A 115 -3.57 -19.28 13.29
C THR A 115 -2.71 -18.12 12.81
N ARG A 116 -3.34 -16.96 12.68
CA ARG A 116 -2.69 -15.66 12.44
C ARG A 116 -3.09 -14.69 13.54
N HIS A 117 -2.64 -13.45 13.48
CA HIS A 117 -2.97 -12.43 14.47
C HIS A 117 -3.43 -11.14 13.78
N THR A 118 -4.31 -10.39 14.44
CA THR A 118 -4.67 -9.03 14.00
C THR A 118 -3.44 -8.13 14.03
N PHE A 119 -3.44 -7.07 13.23
CA PHE A 119 -2.46 -6.01 13.41
C PHE A 119 -2.80 -5.19 14.68
N PRO A 120 -1.81 -4.78 15.50
CA PRO A 120 -2.06 -3.99 16.72
C PRO A 120 -2.47 -2.56 16.38
N ASP A 121 -3.33 -1.97 17.22
CA ASP A 121 -3.67 -0.55 17.13
C ASP A 121 -2.50 0.35 17.63
N PRO A 122 -2.55 1.67 17.37
CA PRO A 122 -1.51 2.59 17.84
C PRO A 122 -1.29 2.57 19.35
N GLN A 123 -2.33 2.40 20.16
CA GLN A 123 -2.21 2.38 21.62
C GLN A 123 -1.40 1.16 22.08
N THR A 124 -1.69 -0.01 21.50
CA THR A 124 -0.98 -1.26 21.76
C THR A 124 0.51 -1.15 21.41
N ILE A 125 0.87 -0.40 20.37
CA ILE A 125 2.27 -0.10 20.05
C ILE A 125 2.94 0.74 21.16
N ILE A 126 2.26 1.75 21.69
CA ILE A 126 2.82 2.59 22.77
C ILE A 126 2.98 1.77 24.06
N ASP A 127 1.98 0.96 24.39
CA ASP A 127 1.96 0.14 25.60
C ASP A 127 3.02 -0.97 25.57
N ALA A 128 3.46 -1.39 24.39
CA ALA A 128 4.49 -2.43 24.24
C ALA A 128 5.86 -1.99 24.77
N SER A 129 6.11 -0.71 25.08
CA SER A 129 7.40 -0.12 25.45
C SER A 129 8.42 -0.08 24.30
N PRO A 130 9.22 1.01 24.16
CA PRO A 130 10.23 1.12 23.11
C PRO A 130 11.25 -0.03 23.09
N GLU A 131 11.63 -0.52 24.27
CA GLU A 131 12.61 -1.60 24.44
C GLU A 131 12.09 -2.90 23.82
N ARG A 132 10.81 -3.21 24.01
CA ARG A 132 10.20 -4.41 23.40
C ARG A 132 10.17 -4.31 21.89
N LEU A 133 9.79 -3.16 21.32
CA LEU A 133 9.79 -2.98 19.86
C LEU A 133 11.19 -3.12 19.26
N GLN A 134 12.23 -2.68 19.97
CA GLN A 134 13.62 -2.91 19.55
C GLN A 134 13.99 -4.40 19.54
N GLN A 135 13.54 -5.16 20.56
CA GLN A 135 13.78 -6.60 20.66
C GLN A 135 13.06 -7.42 19.57
N MET A 136 12.05 -6.86 18.89
CA MET A 136 11.33 -7.50 17.79
C MET A 136 12.11 -7.59 16.48
N ALA A 137 13.34 -7.04 16.42
CA ALA A 137 14.22 -7.11 15.25
C ALA A 137 13.57 -6.58 13.94
N LEU A 138 12.79 -5.50 14.05
CA LEU A 138 12.04 -4.90 12.93
C LEU A 138 12.91 -4.20 11.87
N GLY A 139 14.24 -4.23 12.04
CA GLY A 139 15.20 -3.64 11.11
C GLY A 139 16.20 -2.75 11.82
N PHE A 140 16.59 -1.66 11.16
CA PHE A 140 17.41 -0.62 11.79
C PHE A 140 16.64 0.06 12.92
N ASP A 141 17.34 0.58 13.92
CA ASP A 141 16.75 1.21 15.12
C ASP A 141 15.72 2.30 14.80
N ARG A 142 15.89 3.00 13.68
CA ARG A 142 14.95 4.00 13.19
C ARG A 142 13.57 3.46 12.81
N VAL A 143 13.44 2.17 12.51
CA VAL A 143 12.15 1.54 12.11
C VAL A 143 11.22 1.42 13.32
N PRO A 144 11.59 0.75 14.43
CA PRO A 144 10.82 0.81 15.67
C PRO A 144 10.49 2.24 16.11
N HIS A 145 11.47 3.15 16.05
CA HIS A 145 11.26 4.56 16.43
C HIS A 145 10.23 5.26 15.54
N ALA A 146 10.27 5.04 14.21
CA ALA A 146 9.27 5.59 13.29
C ALA A 146 7.85 5.08 13.56
N ILE A 147 7.71 3.81 13.90
CA ILE A 147 6.41 3.21 14.26
C ILE A 147 5.86 3.87 15.53
N ILE A 148 6.71 4.08 16.54
CA ILE A 148 6.33 4.75 17.80
C ILE A 148 5.94 6.22 17.55
N GLU A 149 6.73 6.97 16.79
CA GLU A 149 6.42 8.38 16.50
C GLU A 149 5.16 8.53 15.64
N ALA A 150 4.91 7.61 14.71
CA ALA A 150 3.66 7.56 13.97
C ALA A 150 2.46 7.27 14.89
N ALA A 151 2.58 6.28 15.79
CA ALA A 151 1.53 5.95 16.75
C ALA A 151 1.20 7.14 17.67
N LYS A 152 2.23 7.81 18.23
CA LYS A 152 2.05 9.04 19.03
C LYS A 152 1.35 10.13 18.24
N SER A 153 1.74 10.35 16.98
CA SER A 153 1.13 11.38 16.14
C SER A 153 -0.36 11.14 15.92
N ILE A 154 -0.79 9.88 15.84
CA ILE A 154 -2.22 9.51 15.77
C ILE A 154 -2.90 9.76 17.11
N LEU A 155 -2.34 9.25 18.21
CA LEU A 155 -2.94 9.35 19.55
C LEU A 155 -3.05 10.79 20.06
N ASP A 156 -2.09 11.65 19.70
CA ASP A 156 -2.09 13.08 20.01
C ASP A 156 -3.00 13.91 19.07
N GLY A 157 -3.62 13.28 18.06
CA GLY A 157 -4.48 13.94 17.07
C GLY A 157 -3.75 14.79 16.01
N ARG A 158 -2.41 14.68 15.92
CA ARG A 158 -1.60 15.37 14.89
C ARG A 158 -1.72 14.73 13.51
N LEU A 159 -2.08 13.45 13.46
CA LEU A 159 -2.31 12.68 12.24
C LEU A 159 -3.64 11.96 12.32
N ASP A 160 -4.54 12.22 11.37
CA ASP A 160 -5.77 11.45 11.18
C ASP A 160 -5.75 10.83 9.78
N LEU A 161 -5.37 9.55 9.71
CA LEU A 161 -5.27 8.83 8.44
C LEU A 161 -6.64 8.63 7.77
N HIS A 162 -7.73 8.52 8.54
CA HIS A 162 -9.08 8.40 7.97
C HIS A 162 -9.57 9.72 7.39
N ARG A 163 -9.16 10.86 7.98
CA ARG A 163 -9.38 12.18 7.40
C ARG A 163 -8.63 12.33 6.09
N LEU A 164 -7.35 11.93 6.02
CA LEU A 164 -6.55 12.02 4.80
C LEU A 164 -7.09 11.15 3.64
N ALA A 165 -7.80 10.07 3.96
CA ALA A 165 -8.48 9.22 2.99
C ALA A 165 -9.75 9.84 2.41
N GLN A 166 -10.26 10.95 2.96
CA GLN A 166 -11.49 11.55 2.46
C GLN A 166 -11.31 12.15 1.05
N PRO A 167 -12.33 12.09 0.18
CA PRO A 167 -12.24 12.57 -1.20
C PRO A 167 -11.96 14.08 -1.33
N ASP A 168 -12.36 14.88 -0.34
CA ASP A 168 -12.14 16.32 -0.31
C ASP A 168 -10.71 16.71 0.08
N ILE A 169 -9.92 15.79 0.62
CA ILE A 169 -8.49 16.01 0.90
C ILE A 169 -7.69 15.80 -0.38
N PRO A 170 -6.95 16.80 -0.87
CA PRO A 170 -6.10 16.64 -2.05
C PRO A 170 -4.91 15.69 -1.82
N TYR A 171 -4.43 15.04 -2.90
CA TYR A 171 -3.25 14.16 -2.85
C TYR A 171 -2.02 14.83 -2.24
N ASN A 172 -1.72 16.09 -2.61
CA ASN A 172 -0.55 16.81 -2.13
C ASN A 172 -0.63 17.10 -0.63
N GLU A 173 -1.82 17.37 -0.10
CA GLU A 173 -2.05 17.51 1.34
C GLU A 173 -1.82 16.18 2.06
N ALA A 174 -2.41 15.09 1.57
CA ALA A 174 -2.23 13.75 2.14
C ALA A 174 -0.76 13.32 2.16
N VAL A 175 -0.02 13.52 1.06
CA VAL A 175 1.41 13.19 0.99
C VAL A 175 2.23 14.08 1.91
N SER A 176 1.93 15.38 2.00
CA SER A 176 2.65 16.31 2.90
C SER A 176 2.56 15.85 4.35
N HIS A 177 1.35 15.57 4.84
CA HIS A 177 1.12 15.07 6.21
C HIS A 177 1.86 13.77 6.49
N LEU A 178 1.91 12.86 5.51
CA LEU A 178 2.65 11.60 5.65
C LEU A 178 4.16 11.85 5.68
N THR A 179 4.69 12.75 4.86
CA THR A 179 6.13 13.04 4.81
C THR A 179 6.67 13.80 6.01
N ASP A 180 5.79 14.44 6.79
CA ASP A 180 6.16 15.08 8.07
C ASP A 180 6.48 14.04 9.16
N LEU A 181 6.12 12.77 8.96
CA LEU A 181 6.41 11.70 9.91
C LEU A 181 7.88 11.28 9.86
N TYR A 182 8.41 10.93 11.03
CA TYR A 182 9.78 10.45 11.17
C TYR A 182 10.05 9.23 10.28
N CYS A 183 11.06 9.34 9.41
CA CYS A 183 11.48 8.32 8.43
C CYS A 183 10.47 7.98 7.32
N VAL A 184 9.41 8.76 7.14
CA VAL A 184 8.47 8.60 6.02
C VAL A 184 8.88 9.54 4.90
N GLY A 185 9.58 9.00 3.89
CA GLY A 185 9.93 9.75 2.68
C GLY A 185 8.87 9.66 1.58
N PRO A 186 9.04 10.38 0.45
CA PRO A 186 8.09 10.43 -0.66
C PRO A 186 7.63 9.06 -1.17
N LYS A 187 8.53 8.07 -1.21
CA LYS A 187 8.19 6.68 -1.59
C LYS A 187 7.16 6.07 -0.64
N ILE A 188 7.37 6.17 0.67
CA ILE A 188 6.47 5.57 1.67
C ILE A 188 5.15 6.32 1.66
N ALA A 189 5.19 7.65 1.65
CA ALA A 189 4.00 8.49 1.59
C ALA A 189 3.13 8.16 0.37
N ASN A 190 3.72 8.06 -0.81
CA ASN A 190 2.99 7.66 -2.03
C ASN A 190 2.43 6.25 -1.95
N CYS A 191 3.14 5.29 -1.34
CA CYS A 191 2.60 3.94 -1.14
C CYS A 191 1.34 3.99 -0.27
N VAL A 192 1.37 4.68 0.87
CA VAL A 192 0.20 4.79 1.76
C VAL A 192 -0.93 5.55 1.07
N ALA A 193 -0.62 6.64 0.36
CA ALA A 193 -1.60 7.41 -0.41
C ALA A 193 -2.33 6.54 -1.45
N LEU A 194 -1.59 5.72 -2.20
CA LEU A 194 -2.13 4.84 -3.24
C LEU A 194 -2.95 3.68 -2.67
N PHE A 195 -2.40 2.98 -1.67
CA PHE A 195 -2.94 1.70 -1.22
C PHE A 195 -3.95 1.81 -0.07
N ALA A 196 -4.01 2.94 0.65
CA ALA A 196 -4.92 3.09 1.79
C ALA A 196 -5.68 4.42 1.86
N LEU A 197 -5.25 5.48 1.15
CA LEU A 197 -5.93 6.79 1.19
C LEU A 197 -6.71 7.13 -0.09
N ASP A 198 -6.90 6.13 -0.97
CA ASP A 198 -7.67 6.23 -2.22
C ASP A 198 -7.17 7.30 -3.20
N LYS A 199 -5.91 7.75 -3.09
CA LYS A 199 -5.29 8.71 -4.02
C LYS A 199 -4.72 7.98 -5.23
N THR A 200 -5.55 7.69 -6.22
CA THR A 200 -5.16 6.88 -7.40
C THR A 200 -4.18 7.59 -8.33
N GLU A 201 -3.99 8.90 -8.17
CA GLU A 201 -2.95 9.69 -8.80
C GLU A 201 -1.56 9.53 -8.13
N ALA A 202 -1.47 8.87 -6.97
CA ALA A 202 -0.19 8.64 -6.31
C ALA A 202 0.71 7.71 -7.12
N PHE A 203 2.02 7.99 -7.13
CA PHE A 203 2.99 7.25 -7.94
C PHE A 203 4.22 6.85 -7.11
N PRO A 204 4.19 5.73 -6.38
CA PRO A 204 5.32 5.30 -5.57
C PRO A 204 6.55 4.93 -6.42
N VAL A 205 7.64 5.67 -6.28
CA VAL A 205 8.91 5.40 -6.99
C VAL A 205 9.87 4.62 -6.08
N ASP A 206 9.90 3.29 -6.22
CA ASP A 206 10.92 2.45 -5.61
C ASP A 206 12.05 2.13 -6.60
N SER A 207 13.01 1.27 -6.20
CA SER A 207 14.09 0.86 -7.11
C SER A 207 13.61 0.12 -8.34
N ARG A 208 12.56 -0.70 -8.24
CA ARG A 208 12.05 -1.43 -9.39
C ARG A 208 11.35 -0.48 -10.36
N VAL A 209 10.38 0.31 -9.89
CA VAL A 209 9.65 1.27 -10.73
C VAL A 209 10.62 2.24 -11.36
N ARG A 210 11.56 2.81 -10.60
CA ARG A 210 12.60 3.71 -11.14
C ARG A 210 13.39 3.05 -12.26
N ASN A 211 13.87 1.83 -12.05
CA ASN A 211 14.67 1.11 -13.05
C ASN A 211 13.84 0.75 -14.28
N THR A 212 12.58 0.33 -14.11
CA THR A 212 11.68 0.02 -15.21
C THR A 212 11.36 1.27 -16.03
N VAL A 213 10.98 2.38 -15.40
CA VAL A 213 10.73 3.65 -16.09
C VAL A 213 11.97 4.12 -16.84
N LYS A 214 13.14 4.16 -16.20
CA LYS A 214 14.38 4.60 -16.86
C LYS A 214 14.80 3.70 -18.03
N ARG A 215 14.53 2.40 -17.95
CA ARG A 215 14.76 1.44 -19.05
C ARG A 215 13.82 1.69 -20.23
N LEU A 216 12.54 1.95 -19.97
CA LEU A 216 11.51 2.11 -21.00
C LEU A 216 11.51 3.52 -21.60
N TYR A 217 11.87 4.54 -20.82
CA TYR A 217 11.87 5.94 -21.25
C TYR A 217 13.27 6.55 -21.08
N PRO A 218 14.17 6.41 -22.07
CA PRO A 218 15.53 6.95 -22.00
C PRO A 218 15.61 8.46 -21.75
N SER A 219 14.56 9.22 -22.11
CA SER A 219 14.44 10.66 -21.80
C SER A 219 14.39 10.95 -20.30
N LEU A 220 13.99 9.97 -19.48
CA LEU A 220 13.87 10.08 -18.02
C LEU A 220 15.06 9.48 -17.27
N GLN A 221 16.14 9.08 -17.96
CA GLN A 221 17.30 8.41 -17.38
C GLN A 221 17.92 9.20 -16.22
N ASN A 222 17.96 10.54 -16.36
CA ASN A 222 18.56 11.44 -15.37
C ASN A 222 17.52 12.08 -14.42
N SER A 223 16.24 11.70 -14.54
CA SER A 223 15.19 12.24 -13.69
C SER A 223 15.34 11.81 -12.23
N THR A 224 15.04 12.73 -11.31
CA THR A 224 14.86 12.47 -9.88
C THR A 224 13.53 11.75 -9.63
N ASP A 225 13.34 11.19 -8.43
CA ASP A 225 12.08 10.53 -8.08
C ASP A 225 10.88 11.49 -8.16
N ASP A 226 11.04 12.73 -7.70
CA ASP A 226 9.98 13.74 -7.78
C ASP A 226 9.62 14.09 -9.23
N GLN A 227 10.62 14.13 -10.13
CA GLN A 227 10.37 14.32 -11.56
C GLN A 227 9.65 13.13 -12.19
N LEU A 228 9.93 11.90 -11.73
CA LEU A 228 9.20 10.70 -12.19
C LEU A 228 7.76 10.69 -11.68
N ILE A 229 7.52 11.13 -10.44
CA ILE A 229 6.17 11.30 -9.89
C ILE A 229 5.40 12.33 -10.72
N ALA A 230 5.97 13.53 -10.91
CA ALA A 230 5.33 14.60 -11.68
C ALA A 230 5.05 14.15 -13.11
N TRP A 231 6.01 13.52 -13.79
CA TRP A 231 5.81 12.95 -15.13
C TRP A 231 4.62 12.00 -15.19
N ALA A 232 4.52 11.06 -14.24
CA ALA A 232 3.44 10.09 -14.24
C ALA A 232 2.09 10.74 -13.93
N GLN A 233 2.04 11.74 -13.05
CA GLN A 233 0.83 12.47 -12.70
C GLN A 233 0.36 13.37 -13.83
N ASP A 234 1.27 14.08 -14.49
CA ASP A 234 0.96 14.94 -15.63
C ASP A 234 0.45 14.13 -16.83
N LEU A 235 1.04 12.96 -17.07
CA LEU A 235 0.64 12.09 -18.17
C LEU A 235 -0.63 11.32 -17.84
N PHE A 236 -0.64 10.52 -16.77
CA PHE A 236 -1.70 9.56 -16.48
C PHE A 236 -2.81 10.09 -15.56
N GLY A 237 -2.60 11.24 -14.90
CA GLY A 237 -3.55 11.86 -13.99
C GLY A 237 -4.06 10.86 -12.93
N PRO A 238 -5.39 10.68 -12.79
CA PRO A 238 -5.97 9.77 -11.80
C PRO A 238 -5.65 8.29 -12.06
N HIS A 239 -5.05 7.94 -13.21
CA HIS A 239 -4.65 6.58 -13.55
C HIS A 239 -3.16 6.28 -13.26
N ALA A 240 -2.40 7.26 -12.75
CA ALA A 240 -0.97 7.10 -12.48
C ALA A 240 -0.68 5.89 -11.56
N GLY A 241 -1.50 5.66 -10.55
CA GLY A 241 -1.38 4.51 -9.65
C GLY A 241 -1.57 3.16 -10.33
N TYR A 242 -2.48 3.06 -11.31
CA TYR A 242 -2.66 1.83 -12.09
C TYR A 242 -1.47 1.60 -13.03
N THR A 243 -0.99 2.66 -13.68
CA THR A 243 0.24 2.60 -14.49
C THR A 243 1.44 2.20 -13.63
N ASN A 244 1.52 2.70 -12.39
CA ASN A 244 2.57 2.30 -11.44
C ASN A 244 2.57 0.80 -11.18
N GLN A 245 1.40 0.18 -10.98
CA GLN A 245 1.31 -1.26 -10.75
C GLN A 245 1.76 -2.06 -11.99
N LEU A 246 1.39 -1.62 -13.18
CA LEU A 246 1.85 -2.24 -14.44
C LEU A 246 3.38 -2.16 -14.58
N LEU A 247 3.96 -0.98 -14.32
CA LEU A 247 5.41 -0.75 -14.34
C LEU A 247 6.15 -1.55 -13.26
N TYR A 248 5.53 -1.79 -12.10
CA TYR A 248 6.11 -2.63 -11.04
C TYR A 248 6.14 -4.12 -11.43
N MET A 249 5.20 -4.57 -12.26
CA MET A 249 5.16 -5.95 -12.76
C MET A 249 6.14 -6.21 -13.91
N GLY A 250 6.50 -5.18 -14.69
CA GLY A 250 7.40 -5.25 -15.86
C GLY A 250 8.90 -5.20 -15.57
#